data_AF-A0A4U0P057-F1
#
_entry.id   AF-A0A4U0P057-F1
#
_cell.length_a   1.000
_cell.length_b   1.000
_cell.length_c   1.000
_cell.angle_alpha   90.00
_cell.angle_beta   90.00
_cell.angle_gamma   90.00
#
_symmetry.space_group_name_H-M   'P 1'
#
loop_
_entity.id
_entity.type
_entity.pdbx_description
1 polymer ?
#
loop_
_entity_poly.entity_id
_entity_poly.type
_entity_poly.pdbx_seq_one_letter_code
_entity_poly.pdbx_strand_id
1 'polypeptide(L)'
;MLYRLSFIFIVFFAASCSDDAPIDELTEDLYTVNFTIDGFATTPNPMKSGVGQIKKLASNGPSGTSTDTEGNLYFWSFNSESLDPDIRIAGGGSPSITYNSGIVPSNFVNSTFANESYVAGKALSISSGRELFIKLPIKLATSITSFGLDMGSTDTGPKDFELYYSSDEGTSYEPIELINQFGSLSASAKNSFVYDLRDKNISGSFLLFKFVFKAGERGMNLPDYGATGGTFRIDNVYLKGTAESISGHMLKKLHYNIFHQDKNEIVYSGEVDYEDNTDIQVQLPLGKYYVCFVSNASKQDLLLPSDPLWKSFYVSNRFSNYEAEIFGYSTELDVSEDVQLNVELMRWYSQIKFEFSDPIGLSKVKRIRVSQEHEPFFFSPFVADLSNPVLDQTDIDLGIDDLSTNKQIVFHQFLGSLNDLKAISYKLEVFDENNLLRTFIVNSTLKNNMQLVFRGELLKDVPQSQGFAITRNENWGDNREENF
;
A
#
# COMPACT_ATOMS: atom_id res chain seq x y z
N MET A 1 -6.70 -13.23 -88.45
CA MET A 1 -5.83 -12.05 -88.47
C MET A 1 -6.11 -11.22 -87.22
N LEU A 2 -5.04 -10.92 -86.47
CA LEU A 2 -4.79 -9.88 -85.45
C LEU A 2 -5.92 -9.16 -84.67
N TYR A 3 -5.84 -9.28 -83.34
CA TYR A 3 -5.82 -8.26 -82.26
C TYR A 3 -6.63 -6.93 -82.37
N ARG A 4 -7.45 -6.62 -81.35
CA ARG A 4 -7.17 -5.67 -80.22
C ARG A 4 -8.43 -5.28 -79.41
N LEU A 5 -8.25 -5.21 -78.07
CA LEU A 5 -8.77 -4.28 -77.02
C LEU A 5 -10.23 -3.75 -77.10
N SER A 6 -10.98 -3.42 -76.06
CA SER A 6 -10.95 -3.44 -74.57
C SER A 6 -12.29 -2.79 -74.17
N PHE A 7 -12.96 -3.23 -73.10
CA PHE A 7 -13.32 -2.41 -71.93
C PHE A 7 -14.37 -3.08 -71.04
N ILE A 8 -14.01 -3.04 -69.77
CA ILE A 8 -14.69 -3.38 -68.53
C ILE A 8 -16.16 -2.92 -68.48
N PHE A 9 -17.04 -3.81 -68.01
CA PHE A 9 -18.19 -3.42 -67.20
C PHE A 9 -18.25 -4.33 -65.97
N ILE A 10 -18.15 -3.68 -64.79
CA ILE A 10 -18.36 -4.26 -63.48
C ILE A 10 -19.87 -4.46 -63.30
N VAL A 11 -20.29 -5.68 -62.94
CA VAL A 11 -21.58 -5.93 -62.31
C VAL A 11 -21.35 -6.90 -61.14
N PHE A 12 -21.54 -6.38 -59.93
CA PHE A 12 -21.76 -7.15 -58.72
C PHE A 12 -23.07 -7.94 -58.85
N PHE A 13 -23.10 -9.23 -58.48
CA PHE A 13 -24.02 -9.80 -57.49
C PHE A 13 -23.81 -11.32 -57.30
N ALA A 14 -23.54 -11.67 -56.05
CA ALA A 14 -23.98 -12.82 -55.26
C ALA A 14 -23.92 -14.28 -55.79
N ALA A 15 -23.24 -15.08 -54.96
CA ALA A 15 -23.62 -16.39 -54.42
C ALA A 15 -23.00 -17.67 -55.02
N SER A 16 -22.28 -18.35 -54.13
CA SER A 16 -22.21 -19.82 -53.97
C SER A 16 -21.24 -20.60 -54.86
N CYS A 17 -20.08 -20.95 -54.31
CA CYS A 17 -19.65 -22.35 -54.23
C CYS A 17 -18.65 -22.55 -53.09
N SER A 18 -18.90 -23.63 -52.38
CA SER A 18 -18.18 -24.24 -51.27
C SER A 18 -16.69 -24.46 -51.55
N ASP A 19 -15.87 -24.13 -50.57
CA ASP A 19 -14.82 -25.00 -50.06
C ASP A 19 -14.49 -24.49 -48.66
N ASP A 20 -15.23 -24.99 -47.67
CA ASP A 20 -14.80 -24.89 -46.28
C ASP A 20 -13.49 -25.68 -46.18
N ALA A 21 -12.41 -24.93 -46.01
CA ALA A 21 -11.14 -25.43 -45.53
C ALA A 21 -11.38 -26.18 -44.20
N PRO A 22 -10.59 -27.23 -43.90
CA PRO A 22 -10.77 -27.97 -42.65
C PRO A 22 -10.53 -27.01 -41.49
N ILE A 23 -11.60 -26.72 -40.74
CA ILE A 23 -11.50 -26.12 -39.41
C ILE A 23 -10.93 -27.20 -38.51
N ASP A 24 -9.61 -27.22 -38.40
CA ASP A 24 -8.90 -27.86 -37.30
C ASP A 24 -8.66 -26.77 -36.24
N GLU A 25 -9.75 -26.36 -35.58
CA GLU A 25 -9.68 -25.69 -34.29
C GLU A 25 -10.37 -26.65 -33.31
N LEU A 26 -9.56 -27.46 -32.64
CA LEU A 26 -9.90 -28.03 -31.34
C LEU A 26 -10.21 -26.85 -30.41
N THR A 27 -11.46 -26.37 -30.42
CA THR A 27 -11.97 -25.53 -29.34
C THR A 27 -11.99 -26.42 -28.11
N GLU A 28 -10.96 -26.30 -27.28
CA GLU A 28 -10.97 -26.91 -25.94
C GLU A 28 -12.25 -26.45 -25.23
N ASP A 29 -13.05 -27.40 -24.75
CA ASP A 29 -14.24 -27.08 -23.96
C ASP A 29 -13.83 -26.26 -22.73
N LEU A 30 -14.43 -25.07 -22.58
CA LEU A 30 -14.21 -24.17 -21.45
C LEU A 30 -15.33 -24.32 -20.44
N TYR A 31 -14.95 -24.37 -19.16
CA TYR A 31 -15.85 -24.47 -18.02
C TYR A 31 -15.75 -23.22 -17.14
N THR A 32 -16.89 -22.79 -16.63
CA THR A 32 -17.00 -21.66 -15.72
C THR A 32 -16.62 -22.09 -14.32
N VAL A 33 -15.62 -21.41 -13.73
CA VAL A 33 -15.27 -21.58 -12.31
C VAL A 33 -15.55 -20.28 -11.58
N ASN A 34 -16.46 -20.36 -10.60
CA ASN A 34 -16.84 -19.25 -9.74
C ASN A 34 -16.25 -19.45 -8.34
N PHE A 35 -15.46 -18.48 -7.90
CA PHE A 35 -14.94 -18.41 -6.54
C PHE A 35 -15.74 -17.37 -5.75
N THR A 36 -16.47 -17.83 -4.74
CA THR A 36 -17.14 -16.96 -3.76
C THR A 36 -16.25 -16.88 -2.53
N ILE A 37 -15.83 -15.67 -2.17
CA ILE A 37 -14.85 -15.47 -1.11
C ILE A 37 -15.58 -15.03 0.16
N ASP A 38 -15.66 -15.94 1.13
CA ASP A 38 -16.37 -15.76 2.40
C ASP A 38 -15.38 -15.59 3.56
N GLY A 39 -15.69 -14.64 4.46
CA GLY A 39 -15.15 -14.61 5.82
C GLY A 39 -13.82 -13.88 6.02
N PHE A 40 -13.84 -12.92 6.94
CA PHE A 40 -12.69 -12.60 7.79
C PHE A 40 -13.09 -13.08 9.17
N ALA A 41 -12.29 -13.95 9.80
CA ALA A 41 -12.37 -14.07 11.24
C ALA A 41 -12.13 -12.66 11.79
N THR A 42 -13.16 -12.06 12.38
CA THR A 42 -13.06 -10.75 13.03
C THR A 42 -11.87 -10.83 13.96
N THR A 43 -10.81 -10.10 13.65
CA THR A 43 -9.71 -9.93 14.59
C THR A 43 -10.37 -9.34 15.85
N PRO A 44 -10.30 -9.98 17.03
CA PRO A 44 -10.65 -9.29 18.25
C PRO A 44 -9.72 -8.09 18.25
N ASN A 45 -10.27 -6.88 18.09
CA ASN A 45 -9.51 -5.64 18.16
C ASN A 45 -8.60 -5.76 19.40
N PRO A 46 -7.27 -5.98 19.26
CA PRO A 46 -6.42 -5.65 20.38
C PRO A 46 -6.60 -4.15 20.46
N MET A 47 -7.22 -3.64 21.54
CA MET A 47 -7.44 -2.21 21.77
C MET A 47 -6.34 -1.44 21.06
N LYS A 48 -6.68 -0.74 19.96
CA LYS A 48 -5.73 0.02 19.15
C LYS A 48 -5.05 0.99 20.09
N SER A 49 -3.93 0.58 20.67
CA SER A 49 -3.03 1.47 21.37
C SER A 49 -2.16 2.06 20.30
N GLY A 50 -2.71 3.07 19.62
CA GLY A 50 -1.90 3.98 18.84
C GLY A 50 -0.84 4.53 19.79
N VAL A 51 0.40 4.10 19.61
CA VAL A 51 1.54 4.92 19.99
C VAL A 51 1.49 6.08 18.98
N GLY A 52 1.17 7.27 19.47
CA GLY A 52 1.23 8.50 18.69
C GLY A 52 -0.01 8.87 17.86
N GLN A 53 -1.16 9.00 18.48
CA GLN A 53 -2.06 10.10 18.11
C GLN A 53 -2.49 10.84 19.36
N ILE A 54 -2.17 12.13 19.36
CA ILE A 54 -2.44 13.08 20.43
C ILE A 54 -3.96 13.11 20.69
N LYS A 55 -4.44 12.40 21.71
CA LYS A 55 -5.65 12.82 22.43
C LYS A 55 -5.31 14.11 23.17
N LYS A 56 -5.47 15.25 22.49
CA LYS A 56 -5.52 16.55 23.17
C LYS A 56 -6.67 16.47 24.17
N LEU A 57 -6.34 16.68 25.44
CA LEU A 57 -7.30 16.75 26.53
C LEU A 57 -8.48 17.66 26.12
N ALA A 58 -9.68 17.16 26.34
CA ALA A 58 -10.92 17.91 26.20
C ALA A 58 -10.86 19.18 27.05
N SER A 59 -10.95 20.34 26.42
CA SER A 59 -11.40 21.56 27.07
C SER A 59 -12.93 21.49 27.18
N ASN A 60 -13.45 21.74 28.38
CA ASN A 60 -14.88 21.72 28.67
C ASN A 60 -15.62 22.77 27.83
N GLY A 61 -16.35 22.30 26.82
CA GLY A 61 -17.36 23.04 26.05
C GLY A 61 -18.53 22.09 25.73
N PRO A 62 -19.77 22.59 25.66
CA PRO A 62 -20.95 21.73 25.76
C PRO A 62 -21.13 20.82 24.54
N SER A 63 -21.54 19.59 24.85
CA SER A 63 -21.87 18.45 23.99
C SER A 63 -22.51 18.78 22.65
N GLY A 64 -21.75 18.52 21.57
CA GLY A 64 -22.24 18.08 20.28
C GLY A 64 -21.49 16.80 19.92
N THR A 65 -22.21 15.71 19.70
CA THR A 65 -21.66 14.41 19.30
C THR A 65 -21.23 14.46 17.82
N SER A 66 -20.08 15.05 17.52
CA SER A 66 -19.39 14.80 16.25
C SER A 66 -18.17 13.93 16.50
N THR A 67 -18.05 12.83 15.74
CA THR A 67 -16.90 11.92 15.69
C THR A 67 -15.80 12.44 14.76
N ASP A 68 -15.93 13.68 14.28
CA ASP A 68 -15.05 14.26 13.29
C ASP A 68 -13.62 14.43 13.84
N THR A 69 -12.67 13.84 13.12
CA THR A 69 -11.25 13.94 13.40
C THR A 69 -10.63 15.01 12.50
N GLU A 70 -9.94 15.98 13.09
CA GLU A 70 -9.15 16.98 12.36
C GLU A 70 -7.77 16.42 12.01
N GLY A 71 -7.31 16.62 10.77
CA GLY A 71 -5.99 16.17 10.35
C GLY A 71 -5.77 16.22 8.85
N ASN A 72 -4.76 15.46 8.38
CA ASN A 72 -4.55 15.24 6.96
C ASN A 72 -5.66 14.32 6.45
N LEU A 73 -6.56 14.86 5.62
CA LEU A 73 -7.52 14.05 4.85
C LEU A 73 -6.80 13.20 3.82
N TYR A 74 -5.73 13.75 3.24
CA TYR A 74 -4.81 13.07 2.34
C TYR A 74 -3.37 13.50 2.65
N PHE A 75 -2.40 12.58 2.60
CA PHE A 75 -0.98 12.89 2.75
C PHE A 75 -0.10 11.94 1.92
N TRP A 76 0.86 12.46 1.18
CA TRP A 76 1.91 11.71 0.48
C TRP A 76 3.29 12.19 0.90
N SER A 77 4.09 11.29 1.46
CA SER A 77 5.55 11.42 1.57
C SER A 77 6.29 10.81 0.38
N PHE A 78 5.62 10.00 -0.44
CA PHE A 78 6.21 9.22 -1.55
C PHE A 78 7.38 8.29 -1.17
N ASN A 79 7.67 8.13 0.13
CA ASN A 79 8.76 7.28 0.64
C ASN A 79 8.59 5.80 0.29
N SER A 80 7.36 5.36 0.05
CA SER A 80 7.00 4.02 -0.42
C SER A 80 7.06 3.84 -1.93
N GLU A 81 7.47 4.88 -2.68
CA GLU A 81 7.49 4.89 -4.15
C GLU A 81 6.11 4.58 -4.77
N SER A 82 5.04 5.04 -4.11
CA SER A 82 3.65 4.83 -4.53
C SER A 82 2.92 6.14 -4.82
N LEU A 83 1.93 6.08 -5.71
CA LEU A 83 0.94 7.14 -5.91
C LEU A 83 -0.24 7.03 -4.96
N ASP A 84 -0.30 5.99 -4.14
CA ASP A 84 -1.25 5.90 -3.03
C ASP A 84 -0.76 6.77 -1.86
N PRO A 85 -1.66 7.53 -1.22
CA PRO A 85 -1.29 8.37 -0.09
C PRO A 85 -0.97 7.53 1.14
N ASP A 86 -0.07 8.00 1.99
CA ASP A 86 0.20 7.42 3.31
C ASP A 86 -0.96 7.64 4.29
N ILE A 87 -1.79 8.67 4.09
CA ILE A 87 -3.02 8.93 4.84
C ILE A 87 -4.16 9.21 3.86
N ARG A 88 -5.33 8.60 4.06
CA ARG A 88 -6.57 8.96 3.35
C ARG A 88 -7.79 8.91 4.24
N ILE A 89 -8.88 9.52 3.78
CA ILE A 89 -10.21 9.35 4.39
C ILE A 89 -10.62 7.87 4.26
N ALA A 90 -10.99 7.23 5.37
CA ALA A 90 -11.37 5.83 5.39
C ALA A 90 -12.70 5.61 4.63
N GLY A 91 -12.76 4.59 3.76
CA GLY A 91 -13.91 4.34 2.88
C GLY A 91 -14.11 5.39 1.77
N GLY A 92 -13.17 6.33 1.62
CA GLY A 92 -13.12 7.24 0.49
C GLY A 92 -12.59 6.51 -0.75
N GLY A 93 -13.01 6.95 -1.94
CA GLY A 93 -12.51 6.39 -3.20
C GLY A 93 -11.00 6.61 -3.39
N SER A 94 -10.45 6.02 -4.45
CA SER A 94 -9.03 6.12 -4.78
C SER A 94 -8.67 7.51 -5.35
N PRO A 95 -7.68 8.21 -4.78
CA PRO A 95 -7.14 9.42 -5.38
C PRO A 95 -6.33 9.10 -6.63
N SER A 96 -6.05 10.10 -7.46
CA SER A 96 -5.16 9.92 -8.61
C SER A 96 -4.29 11.14 -8.87
N ILE A 97 -3.07 10.87 -9.33
CA ILE A 97 -2.11 11.88 -9.76
C ILE A 97 -1.79 11.61 -11.22
N THR A 98 -2.04 12.58 -12.09
CA THR A 98 -1.69 12.50 -13.51
C THR A 98 -1.04 13.79 -13.97
N TYR A 99 -0.28 13.75 -15.07
CA TYR A 99 0.34 14.93 -15.64
C TYR A 99 0.14 14.97 -17.15
N ASN A 100 0.18 16.18 -17.69
CA ASN A 100 -0.18 16.46 -19.08
C ASN A 100 -1.53 15.79 -19.43
N SER A 101 -1.71 15.30 -20.65
CA SER A 101 -2.95 14.65 -21.14
C SER A 101 -3.22 13.27 -20.51
N GLY A 102 -3.23 13.18 -19.18
CA GLY A 102 -3.62 12.00 -18.40
C GLY A 102 -2.52 10.96 -18.15
N ILE A 103 -1.24 11.32 -18.31
CA ILE A 103 -0.13 10.38 -18.09
C ILE A 103 0.03 10.12 -16.59
N VAL A 104 0.13 8.85 -16.20
CA VAL A 104 0.39 8.45 -14.80
C VAL A 104 1.91 8.48 -14.56
N PRO A 105 2.41 9.25 -13.57
CA PRO A 105 3.83 9.31 -13.28
C PRO A 105 4.30 8.04 -12.53
N SER A 106 5.53 7.60 -12.76
CA SER A 106 6.06 6.35 -12.17
C SER A 106 7.49 6.46 -11.64
N ASN A 107 8.09 7.66 -11.68
CA ASN A 107 9.49 7.86 -11.31
C ASN A 107 9.62 8.52 -9.93
N PHE A 108 10.29 7.81 -9.02
CA PHE A 108 10.56 8.27 -7.65
C PHE A 108 12.06 8.39 -7.42
N VAL A 109 12.50 9.52 -6.88
CA VAL A 109 13.93 9.84 -6.70
C VAL A 109 14.21 10.26 -5.28
N ASN A 110 15.46 10.11 -4.82
CA ASN A 110 15.84 10.50 -3.48
C ASN A 110 15.54 11.98 -3.22
N SER A 111 14.92 12.24 -2.07
CA SER A 111 14.51 13.55 -1.59
C SER A 111 15.12 13.80 -0.21
N THR A 112 15.49 15.05 0.04
CA THR A 112 15.93 15.52 1.35
C THR A 112 14.83 16.31 2.07
N PHE A 113 13.60 16.31 1.53
CA PHE A 113 12.50 17.14 2.03
C PHE A 113 11.82 16.44 3.21
N ALA A 114 12.30 16.68 4.43
CA ALA A 114 11.60 16.24 5.63
C ALA A 114 10.38 17.15 5.91
N ASN A 115 9.32 16.59 6.50
CA ASN A 115 8.13 17.33 6.95
C ASN A 115 7.65 16.81 8.30
N GLU A 116 7.72 17.67 9.33
CA GLU A 116 7.28 17.38 10.70
C GLU A 116 7.76 16.00 11.20
N SER A 117 6.86 15.01 11.25
CA SER A 117 7.09 13.65 11.76
C SER A 117 7.53 12.66 10.67
N TYR A 118 7.60 13.08 9.41
CA TYR A 118 8.00 12.25 8.27
C TYR A 118 9.45 12.56 7.88
N VAL A 119 10.28 11.53 7.99
CA VAL A 119 11.68 11.59 7.56
C VAL A 119 11.77 11.74 6.04
N ALA A 120 12.81 12.42 5.58
CA ALA A 120 13.11 12.52 4.16
C ALA A 120 13.45 11.15 3.57
N GLY A 121 13.01 10.89 2.34
CA GLY A 121 13.35 9.66 1.62
C GLY A 121 13.22 9.81 0.11
N LYS A 122 12.01 9.84 -0.42
CA LYS A 122 11.73 9.86 -1.86
C LYS A 122 10.75 10.97 -2.21
N ALA A 123 10.82 11.45 -3.44
CA ALA A 123 9.87 12.39 -4.02
C ALA A 123 9.44 11.90 -5.40
N LEU A 124 8.20 12.23 -5.78
CA LEU A 124 7.69 12.00 -7.13
C LEU A 124 8.38 12.95 -8.10
N SER A 125 9.05 12.42 -9.12
CA SER A 125 9.83 13.19 -10.09
C SER A 125 9.21 13.14 -11.48
N ILE A 126 8.83 14.31 -12.01
CA ILE A 126 8.16 14.43 -13.30
C ILE A 126 9.04 15.22 -14.27
N SER A 127 9.41 14.58 -15.36
CA SER A 127 10.12 15.22 -16.48
C SER A 127 9.12 15.69 -17.53
N SER A 128 9.35 16.88 -18.06
CA SER A 128 8.55 17.47 -19.14
C SER A 128 7.05 17.63 -18.80
N GLY A 129 6.74 17.78 -17.51
CA GLY A 129 5.38 18.05 -17.04
C GLY A 129 5.05 19.54 -17.19
N ARG A 130 4.05 19.84 -18.01
CA ARG A 130 3.49 21.19 -18.20
C ARG A 130 2.31 21.42 -17.29
N GLU A 131 1.52 20.38 -17.07
CA GLU A 131 0.38 20.38 -16.17
C GLU A 131 0.46 19.16 -15.25
N LEU A 132 0.03 19.33 -14.00
CA LEU A 132 -0.15 18.25 -13.03
C LEU A 132 -1.56 18.33 -12.47
N PHE A 133 -2.19 17.18 -12.30
CA PHE A 133 -3.54 17.03 -11.80
C PHE A 133 -3.52 16.10 -10.59
N ILE A 134 -4.13 16.54 -9.49
CA ILE A 134 -4.31 15.74 -8.27
C ILE A 134 -5.80 15.67 -7.97
N LYS A 135 -6.40 14.49 -8.21
CA LYS A 135 -7.83 14.23 -7.97
C LYS A 135 -7.99 13.55 -6.61
N LEU A 136 -8.77 14.16 -5.74
CA LEU A 136 -9.03 13.70 -4.37
C LEU A 136 -10.53 13.47 -4.16
N PRO A 137 -10.98 12.27 -3.79
CA PRO A 137 -12.34 12.04 -3.35
C PRO A 137 -12.60 12.75 -2.02
N ILE A 138 -13.66 13.56 -1.91
CA ILE A 138 -13.92 14.38 -0.72
C ILE A 138 -15.33 14.21 -0.17
N LYS A 139 -16.12 13.26 -0.71
CA LYS A 139 -17.50 13.02 -0.29
C LYS A 139 -17.68 12.78 1.22
N LEU A 140 -16.66 12.20 1.86
CA LEU A 140 -16.66 11.88 3.29
C LEU A 140 -15.92 12.93 4.14
N ALA A 141 -15.44 14.02 3.55
CA ALA A 141 -14.87 15.14 4.28
C ALA A 141 -16.01 16.05 4.80
N THR A 142 -15.98 16.36 6.09
CA THR A 142 -16.91 17.31 6.73
C THR A 142 -16.44 18.75 6.55
N SER A 143 -15.12 18.97 6.48
CA SER A 143 -14.55 20.27 6.09
C SER A 143 -13.20 20.10 5.43
N ILE A 144 -12.81 21.09 4.61
CA ILE A 144 -11.49 21.19 3.99
C ILE A 144 -10.91 22.54 4.39
N THR A 145 -9.67 22.55 4.89
CA THR A 145 -9.05 23.74 5.47
C THR A 145 -7.86 24.23 4.67
N SER A 146 -7.00 23.33 4.20
CA SER A 146 -5.79 23.76 3.50
C SER A 146 -5.23 22.67 2.59
N PHE A 147 -4.54 23.10 1.55
CA PHE A 147 -3.73 22.23 0.70
C PHE A 147 -2.27 22.68 0.76
N GLY A 148 -1.33 21.75 0.77
CA GLY A 148 0.08 22.09 0.77
C GLY A 148 0.96 21.02 0.16
N LEU A 149 2.17 21.41 -0.22
CA LEU A 149 3.18 20.54 -0.82
C LEU A 149 4.57 21.15 -0.73
N ASP A 150 5.57 20.30 -0.85
CA ASP A 150 6.95 20.68 -1.09
C ASP A 150 7.32 20.43 -2.56
N MET A 151 8.01 21.38 -3.18
CA MET A 151 8.45 21.27 -4.57
C MET A 151 9.93 21.58 -4.74
N GLY A 152 10.57 20.82 -5.61
CA GLY A 152 11.91 21.07 -6.12
C GLY A 152 11.91 21.07 -7.65
N SER A 153 12.91 21.68 -8.25
CA SER A 153 13.01 21.77 -9.72
C SER A 153 14.45 21.81 -10.16
N THR A 154 14.76 21.23 -11.32
CA THR A 154 16.09 21.28 -11.94
C THR A 154 16.36 22.65 -12.53
N ASP A 155 17.60 22.90 -12.96
CA ASP A 155 17.98 24.19 -13.56
C ASP A 155 17.09 24.55 -14.75
N THR A 156 16.80 23.61 -15.65
CA THR A 156 15.89 23.82 -16.80
C THR A 156 14.40 23.63 -16.48
N GLY A 157 14.07 23.24 -15.25
CA GLY A 157 12.70 23.04 -14.78
C GLY A 157 11.95 24.33 -14.45
N PRO A 158 10.65 24.22 -14.09
CA PRO A 158 9.83 25.37 -13.75
C PRO A 158 10.34 26.09 -12.50
N LYS A 159 10.04 27.38 -12.38
CA LYS A 159 10.33 28.21 -11.19
C LYS A 159 9.10 28.98 -10.69
N ASP A 160 7.95 28.72 -11.30
CA ASP A 160 6.66 29.28 -10.94
C ASP A 160 5.57 28.32 -11.45
N PHE A 161 4.36 28.44 -10.92
CA PHE A 161 3.18 27.76 -11.42
C PHE A 161 1.90 28.52 -11.06
N GLU A 162 0.84 28.25 -11.81
CA GLU A 162 -0.52 28.59 -11.40
C GLU A 162 -1.17 27.37 -10.76
N LEU A 163 -1.95 27.60 -9.71
CA LEU A 163 -2.73 26.59 -9.03
C LEU A 163 -4.22 26.92 -9.14
N TYR A 164 -4.97 25.95 -9.64
CA TYR A 164 -6.41 25.98 -9.76
C TYR A 164 -7.04 24.82 -9.00
N TYR A 165 -8.31 24.96 -8.67
CA TYR A 165 -9.14 23.86 -8.18
C TYR A 165 -10.44 23.72 -8.98
N SER A 166 -11.00 22.53 -8.96
CA SER A 166 -12.30 22.20 -9.52
C SER A 166 -13.04 21.26 -8.57
N SER A 167 -14.34 21.50 -8.41
CA SER A 167 -15.26 20.65 -7.66
C SER A 167 -16.31 19.95 -8.55
N ASP A 168 -16.25 20.22 -9.86
CA ASP A 168 -17.18 19.74 -10.89
C ASP A 168 -16.50 18.78 -11.90
N GLU A 169 -15.58 17.97 -11.37
CA GLU A 169 -14.82 16.95 -12.10
C GLU A 169 -13.99 17.50 -13.29
N GLY A 170 -13.54 18.76 -13.19
CA GLY A 170 -12.71 19.40 -14.19
C GLY A 170 -13.49 20.06 -15.32
N THR A 171 -14.80 20.25 -15.17
CA THR A 171 -15.62 21.00 -16.13
C THR A 171 -15.26 22.49 -16.09
N SER A 172 -15.03 23.03 -14.90
CA SER A 172 -14.53 24.39 -14.70
C SER A 172 -13.43 24.43 -13.64
N TYR A 173 -12.54 25.42 -13.75
CA TYR A 173 -11.42 25.62 -12.84
C TYR A 173 -11.43 27.03 -12.30
N GLU A 174 -11.32 27.14 -10.97
CA GLU A 174 -11.18 28.40 -10.27
C GLU A 174 -9.74 28.59 -9.76
N PRO A 175 -9.17 29.80 -9.81
CA PRO A 175 -7.83 30.04 -9.32
C PRO A 175 -7.75 29.97 -7.79
N ILE A 176 -6.74 29.25 -7.29
CA ILE A 176 -6.28 29.36 -5.90
C ILE A 176 -5.23 30.46 -5.81
N GLU A 177 -4.16 30.32 -6.60
CA GLU A 177 -3.04 31.25 -6.64
C GLU A 177 -2.40 31.21 -8.03
N LEU A 178 -2.21 32.37 -8.64
CA LEU A 178 -1.71 32.48 -10.02
C LEU A 178 -0.19 32.67 -10.10
N ILE A 179 0.45 33.03 -8.99
CA ILE A 179 1.88 33.25 -8.92
C ILE A 179 2.43 32.52 -7.69
N ASN A 180 3.19 31.46 -7.96
CA ASN A 180 3.83 30.60 -6.96
C ASN A 180 5.33 30.54 -7.22
N GLN A 181 5.96 31.72 -7.23
CA GLN A 181 7.38 31.87 -7.48
C GLN A 181 8.20 31.06 -6.46
N PHE A 182 9.15 30.28 -6.96
CA PHE A 182 10.05 29.50 -6.12
C PHE A 182 10.99 30.46 -5.38
N GLY A 183 11.01 30.37 -4.05
CA GLY A 183 11.88 31.19 -3.21
C GLY A 183 13.35 30.83 -3.34
N SER A 184 13.66 29.54 -3.54
CA SER A 184 14.99 29.05 -3.88
C SER A 184 15.04 28.54 -5.31
N LEU A 185 15.92 29.14 -6.11
CA LEU A 185 16.09 28.83 -7.52
C LEU A 185 17.16 27.74 -7.78
N SER A 186 17.88 27.29 -6.75
CA SER A 186 18.90 26.26 -6.90
C SER A 186 18.29 24.90 -7.23
N ALA A 187 18.98 24.11 -8.05
CA ALA A 187 18.55 22.77 -8.41
C ALA A 187 18.22 21.92 -7.17
N SER A 188 17.02 21.33 -7.15
CA SER A 188 16.55 20.44 -6.08
C SER A 188 16.42 21.09 -4.69
N ALA A 189 16.38 22.42 -4.57
CA ALA A 189 16.02 23.05 -3.30
C ALA A 189 14.54 22.83 -2.96
N LYS A 190 14.29 22.69 -1.67
CA LYS A 190 12.94 22.61 -1.09
C LYS A 190 12.25 23.97 -1.15
N ASN A 191 11.10 24.04 -1.80
CA ASN A 191 10.18 25.18 -1.76
C ASN A 191 8.83 24.68 -1.23
N SER A 192 8.37 25.24 -0.12
CA SER A 192 7.13 24.83 0.54
C SER A 192 5.99 25.79 0.18
N PHE A 193 4.85 25.23 -0.23
CA PHE A 193 3.66 25.99 -0.58
C PHE A 193 2.48 25.50 0.24
N VAL A 194 1.71 26.44 0.82
CA VAL A 194 0.54 26.14 1.65
C VAL A 194 -0.56 27.15 1.32
N TYR A 195 -1.76 26.66 1.08
CA TYR A 195 -2.91 27.44 0.66
C TYR A 195 -4.06 27.23 1.63
N ASP A 196 -4.66 28.32 2.10
CA ASP A 196 -5.93 28.28 2.82
C ASP A 196 -7.07 28.03 1.81
N LEU A 197 -7.96 27.13 2.17
CA LEU A 197 -9.11 26.74 1.34
C LEU A 197 -10.45 27.01 2.03
N ARG A 198 -10.45 27.55 3.26
CA ARG A 198 -11.67 27.71 4.08
C ARG A 198 -12.70 28.66 3.45
N ASP A 199 -12.23 29.58 2.64
CA ASP A 199 -12.98 30.60 1.91
C ASP A 199 -13.31 30.19 0.47
N LYS A 200 -12.92 28.98 0.04
CA LYS A 200 -13.26 28.42 -1.28
C LYS A 200 -14.58 27.66 -1.23
N ASN A 201 -15.36 27.72 -2.30
CA ASN A 201 -16.63 27.02 -2.39
C ASN A 201 -16.41 25.56 -2.84
N ILE A 202 -15.90 24.74 -1.94
CA ILE A 202 -15.62 23.33 -2.22
C ILE A 202 -16.86 22.51 -1.84
N SER A 203 -17.59 22.06 -2.85
CA SER A 203 -18.77 21.20 -2.71
C SER A 203 -18.76 20.14 -3.81
N GLY A 204 -18.86 18.85 -3.47
CA GLY A 204 -18.91 17.79 -4.46
C GLY A 204 -18.35 16.46 -3.96
N SER A 205 -18.26 15.48 -4.85
CA SER A 205 -17.67 14.17 -4.54
C SER A 205 -16.15 14.16 -4.68
N PHE A 206 -15.59 15.08 -5.48
CA PHE A 206 -14.17 15.17 -5.78
C PHE A 206 -13.67 16.61 -5.73
N LEU A 207 -12.41 16.77 -5.38
CA LEU A 207 -11.63 17.99 -5.50
C LEU A 207 -10.45 17.71 -6.42
N LEU A 208 -10.33 18.49 -7.48
CA LEU A 208 -9.26 18.35 -8.47
C LEU A 208 -8.38 19.59 -8.42
N PHE A 209 -7.12 19.42 -8.06
CA PHE A 209 -6.10 20.47 -8.20
C PHE A 209 -5.45 20.38 -9.57
N LYS A 210 -5.32 21.52 -10.24
CA LYS A 210 -4.58 21.66 -11.50
C LYS A 210 -3.44 22.64 -11.33
N PHE A 211 -2.24 22.18 -11.63
CA PHE A 211 -1.03 23.00 -11.69
C PHE A 211 -0.71 23.29 -13.14
N VAL A 212 -0.32 24.53 -13.45
CA VAL A 212 0.21 24.93 -14.76
C VAL A 212 1.60 25.51 -14.56
N PHE A 213 2.63 24.78 -15.00
CA PHE A 213 4.02 25.11 -14.72
C PHE A 213 4.58 26.16 -15.67
N LYS A 214 5.28 27.15 -15.10
CA LYS A 214 5.81 28.33 -15.80
C LYS A 214 7.32 28.47 -15.59
N ALA A 215 7.93 29.26 -16.47
CA ALA A 215 9.35 29.57 -16.42
C ALA A 215 9.76 30.25 -15.10
N GLY A 216 8.88 31.09 -14.55
CA GLY A 216 9.10 31.94 -13.38
C GLY A 216 10.15 33.02 -13.60
N GLU A 217 10.42 33.82 -12.57
CA GLU A 217 11.59 34.66 -12.51
C GLU A 217 12.85 33.78 -12.39
N ARG A 218 13.84 34.07 -13.24
CA ARG A 218 15.09 33.30 -13.32
C ARG A 218 16.25 34.24 -13.05
N GLY A 219 17.14 33.85 -12.14
CA GLY A 219 18.37 34.59 -11.87
C GLY A 219 19.29 34.63 -13.10
N MET A 220 20.26 35.55 -13.11
CA MET A 220 21.13 35.83 -14.28
C MET A 220 21.94 34.64 -14.81
N ASN A 221 22.08 33.53 -14.06
CA ASN A 221 22.94 32.40 -14.40
C ASN A 221 22.19 31.07 -14.59
N LEU A 222 20.86 31.08 -14.64
CA LEU A 222 20.09 29.86 -14.87
C LEU A 222 19.83 29.66 -16.37
N PRO A 223 19.91 28.41 -16.89
CA PRO A 223 19.50 28.09 -18.24
C PRO A 223 18.04 28.49 -18.53
N ASP A 224 17.68 28.59 -19.81
CA ASP A 224 16.30 28.83 -20.20
C ASP A 224 15.37 27.70 -19.74
N TYR A 225 14.09 28.04 -19.53
CA TYR A 225 13.07 27.07 -19.18
C TYR A 225 12.84 26.08 -20.33
N GLY A 226 13.12 24.81 -20.07
CA GLY A 226 12.89 23.73 -21.02
C GLY A 226 11.51 23.13 -20.85
N ALA A 227 10.49 23.67 -21.50
CA ALA A 227 9.10 23.18 -21.42
C ALA A 227 8.90 21.72 -21.88
N THR A 228 9.93 21.08 -22.43
CA THR A 228 9.96 19.68 -22.89
C THR A 228 11.10 18.86 -22.29
N GLY A 229 11.93 19.41 -21.39
CA GLY A 229 13.08 18.71 -20.81
C GLY A 229 13.40 19.09 -19.36
N GLY A 230 12.71 20.07 -18.79
CA GLY A 230 12.80 20.42 -17.37
C GLY A 230 12.16 19.33 -16.50
N THR A 231 12.71 19.13 -15.30
CA THR A 231 12.16 18.18 -14.32
C THR A 231 11.80 18.92 -13.04
N PHE A 232 10.65 18.59 -12.47
CA PHE A 232 10.28 19.01 -11.13
C PHE A 232 9.97 17.80 -10.26
N ARG A 233 10.03 18.01 -8.95
CA ARG A 233 9.77 17.01 -7.93
C ARG A 233 8.72 17.56 -6.99
N ILE A 234 7.78 16.72 -6.59
CA ILE A 234 6.82 17.02 -5.54
C ILE A 234 6.98 16.03 -4.40
N ASP A 235 6.84 16.52 -3.19
CA ASP A 235 6.97 15.77 -1.94
C ASP A 235 6.02 16.34 -0.90
N ASN A 236 5.76 15.59 0.17
CA ASN A 236 4.94 16.01 1.32
C ASN A 236 3.62 16.69 0.89
N VAL A 237 2.90 16.11 -0.07
CA VAL A 237 1.65 16.66 -0.60
C VAL A 237 0.53 16.33 0.38
N TYR A 238 -0.29 17.31 0.77
CA TYR A 238 -1.37 17.08 1.71
C TYR A 238 -2.61 17.94 1.50
N LEU A 239 -3.75 17.38 1.90
CA LEU A 239 -5.01 18.08 2.10
C LEU A 239 -5.41 17.94 3.57
N LYS A 240 -5.64 19.05 4.26
CA LYS A 240 -6.12 19.07 5.66
C LYS A 240 -7.59 19.43 5.73
N GLY A 241 -8.24 18.94 6.78
CA GLY A 241 -9.65 19.16 7.04
C GLY A 241 -10.16 18.29 8.17
N THR A 242 -11.46 18.04 8.17
CA THR A 242 -12.15 17.14 9.12
C THR A 242 -12.91 16.06 8.37
N ALA A 243 -12.96 14.86 8.95
CA ALA A 243 -13.78 13.74 8.50
C ALA A 243 -14.07 12.80 9.68
N GLU A 244 -15.15 12.01 9.61
CA GLU A 244 -15.51 11.06 10.68
C GLU A 244 -14.40 10.02 10.97
N SER A 245 -13.63 9.63 9.95
CA SER A 245 -12.53 8.68 10.10
C SER A 245 -11.39 8.95 9.11
N ILE A 246 -10.23 9.30 9.64
CA ILE A 246 -8.96 9.43 8.91
C ILE A 246 -8.09 8.23 9.28
N SER A 247 -7.64 7.46 8.28
CA SER A 247 -6.76 6.31 8.51
C SER A 247 -5.41 6.50 7.81
N GLY A 248 -4.32 6.13 8.48
CA GLY A 248 -3.09 5.78 7.77
C GLY A 248 -3.40 4.66 6.77
N HIS A 249 -2.95 4.81 5.53
CA HIS A 249 -3.34 3.94 4.45
C HIS A 249 -2.95 2.50 4.75
N MET A 250 -3.97 1.64 4.74
CA MET A 250 -3.82 0.21 4.77
C MET A 250 -4.28 -0.25 3.38
N LEU A 251 -3.34 -0.66 2.54
CA LEU A 251 -3.60 -1.41 1.31
C LEU A 251 -4.46 -2.59 1.70
N LYS A 252 -5.65 -2.72 1.11
CA LYS A 252 -6.51 -3.89 1.30
C LYS A 252 -6.70 -4.55 -0.06
N LYS A 253 -5.84 -5.52 -0.34
CA LYS A 253 -5.78 -6.17 -1.65
C LYS A 253 -6.09 -7.64 -1.51
N LEU A 254 -6.71 -8.21 -2.54
CA LEU A 254 -6.83 -9.64 -2.74
C LEU A 254 -6.12 -10.03 -4.04
N HIS A 255 -5.06 -10.81 -3.90
CA HIS A 255 -4.29 -11.41 -4.98
C HIS A 255 -4.85 -12.79 -5.28
N TYR A 256 -5.08 -13.10 -6.56
CA TYR A 256 -5.43 -14.44 -7.00
C TYR A 256 -4.46 -14.93 -8.06
N ASN A 257 -4.08 -16.20 -7.98
CA ASN A 257 -3.19 -16.86 -8.92
C ASN A 257 -3.69 -18.29 -9.20
N ILE A 258 -3.89 -18.62 -10.47
CA ILE A 258 -4.39 -19.91 -10.94
C ILE A 258 -3.40 -20.44 -11.97
N PHE A 259 -2.86 -21.63 -11.73
CA PHE A 259 -1.85 -22.26 -12.56
C PHE A 259 -2.33 -23.61 -13.09
N HIS A 260 -1.99 -23.95 -14.32
CA HIS A 260 -2.21 -25.30 -14.85
C HIS A 260 -1.11 -26.23 -14.33
N GLN A 261 -1.47 -27.38 -13.75
CA GLN A 261 -0.51 -28.30 -13.14
C GLN A 261 0.53 -28.81 -14.16
N ASP A 262 0.07 -29.27 -15.33
CA ASP A 262 0.95 -29.88 -16.34
C ASP A 262 1.79 -28.89 -17.16
N LYS A 263 1.23 -27.72 -17.49
CA LYS A 263 1.87 -26.76 -18.41
C LYS A 263 2.92 -25.88 -17.71
N ASN A 264 2.97 -25.90 -16.36
CA ASN A 264 3.84 -25.04 -15.55
C ASN A 264 3.75 -23.56 -15.96
N GLU A 265 2.54 -23.09 -16.21
CA GLU A 265 2.23 -21.72 -16.61
C GLU A 265 1.10 -21.18 -15.74
N ILE A 266 1.05 -19.86 -15.65
CA ILE A 266 -0.08 -19.16 -15.06
C ILE A 266 -1.20 -19.04 -16.10
N VAL A 267 -2.42 -19.30 -15.66
CA VAL A 267 -3.62 -19.23 -16.51
C VAL A 267 -4.38 -17.95 -16.21
N TYR A 268 -4.54 -17.62 -14.92
CA TYR A 268 -5.13 -16.37 -14.48
C TYR A 268 -4.38 -15.81 -13.27
N SER A 269 -4.18 -14.50 -13.26
CA SER A 269 -3.80 -13.76 -12.07
C SER A 269 -4.36 -12.36 -12.08
N GLY A 270 -4.55 -11.81 -10.90
CA GLY A 270 -4.84 -10.40 -10.74
C GLY A 270 -4.88 -9.99 -9.29
N GLU A 271 -5.21 -8.71 -9.13
CA GLU A 271 -5.39 -8.05 -7.86
C GLU A 271 -6.75 -7.34 -7.91
N VAL A 272 -7.51 -7.46 -6.83
CA VAL A 272 -8.75 -6.69 -6.63
C VAL A 272 -8.69 -5.97 -5.29
N ASP A 273 -9.25 -4.76 -5.25
CA ASP A 273 -9.42 -4.03 -4.01
C ASP A 273 -10.48 -4.74 -3.16
N TYR A 274 -10.19 -4.89 -1.87
CA TYR A 274 -11.05 -5.63 -0.94
C TYR A 274 -12.48 -5.05 -0.77
N GLU A 275 -12.67 -3.76 -1.09
CA GLU A 275 -13.97 -3.09 -0.96
C GLU A 275 -14.90 -3.34 -2.16
N ASP A 276 -14.40 -4.03 -3.21
CA ASP A 276 -15.18 -4.44 -4.37
C ASP A 276 -15.83 -5.83 -4.16
N ASN A 277 -16.77 -6.20 -5.03
CA ASN A 277 -17.29 -7.57 -5.05
C ASN A 277 -16.14 -8.55 -5.32
N THR A 278 -15.87 -9.45 -4.37
CA THR A 278 -14.74 -10.39 -4.41
C THR A 278 -15.08 -11.71 -5.10
N ASP A 279 -16.29 -11.84 -5.66
CA ASP A 279 -16.63 -12.96 -6.54
C ASP A 279 -15.74 -12.95 -7.79
N ILE A 280 -14.92 -14.00 -7.94
CA ILE A 280 -14.02 -14.15 -9.08
C ILE A 280 -14.57 -15.24 -9.98
N GLN A 281 -14.91 -14.87 -11.22
CA GLN A 281 -15.35 -15.79 -12.26
C GLN A 281 -14.27 -15.91 -13.34
N VAL A 282 -13.87 -17.14 -13.67
CA VAL A 282 -12.91 -17.44 -14.73
C VAL A 282 -13.41 -18.58 -15.63
N GLN A 283 -12.84 -18.67 -16.83
CA GLN A 283 -13.13 -19.76 -17.79
C GLN A 283 -11.88 -20.63 -17.92
N LEU A 284 -11.96 -21.90 -17.52
CA LEU A 284 -10.83 -22.83 -17.53
C LEU A 284 -11.13 -24.03 -18.42
N PRO A 285 -10.16 -24.48 -19.24
CA PRO A 285 -10.25 -25.77 -19.92
C PRO A 285 -10.37 -26.96 -18.96
N LEU A 286 -10.68 -28.14 -19.51
CA LEU A 286 -10.56 -29.39 -18.76
C LEU A 286 -9.11 -29.59 -18.27
N GLY A 287 -8.94 -29.83 -16.97
CA GLY A 287 -7.60 -30.06 -16.42
C GLY A 287 -7.50 -29.86 -14.92
N LYS A 288 -6.28 -30.01 -14.41
CA LYS A 288 -5.97 -29.80 -12.99
C LYS A 288 -5.21 -28.50 -12.78
N TYR A 289 -5.59 -27.80 -11.73
CA TYR A 289 -5.10 -26.46 -11.43
C TYR A 289 -4.63 -26.33 -10.00
N TYR A 290 -3.62 -25.49 -9.80
CA TYR A 290 -3.22 -24.96 -8.50
C TYR A 290 -3.81 -23.57 -8.34
N VAL A 291 -4.48 -23.31 -7.22
CA VAL A 291 -5.15 -22.05 -6.95
C VAL A 291 -4.62 -21.46 -5.65
N CYS A 292 -4.28 -20.17 -5.65
CA CYS A 292 -3.89 -19.44 -4.46
C CYS A 292 -4.59 -18.08 -4.41
N PHE A 293 -5.26 -17.81 -3.29
CA PHE A 293 -5.80 -16.50 -2.93
C PHE A 293 -5.04 -15.96 -1.72
N VAL A 294 -4.63 -14.70 -1.76
CA VAL A 294 -3.98 -14.03 -0.63
C VAL A 294 -4.52 -12.64 -0.51
N SER A 295 -5.08 -12.32 0.65
CA SER A 295 -5.43 -10.96 1.03
C SER A 295 -4.39 -10.37 1.98
N ASN A 296 -4.16 -9.08 1.86
CA ASN A 296 -3.39 -8.30 2.81
C ASN A 296 -4.09 -7.00 3.16
N ALA A 297 -4.10 -6.69 4.45
CA ALA A 297 -4.38 -5.37 4.99
C ALA A 297 -3.06 -4.82 5.57
N SER A 298 -2.34 -3.98 4.82
CA SER A 298 -0.93 -3.65 5.15
C SER A 298 -0.48 -2.27 4.65
N LYS A 299 0.68 -1.78 5.10
CA LYS A 299 1.24 -0.48 4.63
C LYS A 299 2.05 -0.61 3.35
N GLN A 300 2.51 -1.82 3.04
CA GLN A 300 3.29 -2.15 1.83
C GLN A 300 2.71 -3.40 1.17
N ASP A 301 2.96 -3.56 -0.13
CA ASP A 301 2.60 -4.76 -0.88
C ASP A 301 3.33 -6.00 -0.37
N LEU A 302 2.74 -7.16 -0.63
CA LEU A 302 3.36 -8.46 -0.38
C LEU A 302 4.51 -8.70 -1.38
N LEU A 303 5.44 -9.57 -0.98
CA LEU A 303 6.47 -10.07 -1.88
C LEU A 303 5.93 -11.28 -2.64
N LEU A 304 5.65 -11.06 -3.92
CA LEU A 304 5.20 -12.07 -4.89
C LEU A 304 6.19 -12.12 -6.08
N PRO A 305 6.36 -13.27 -6.75
CA PRO A 305 7.12 -13.32 -8.00
C PRO A 305 6.50 -12.42 -9.08
N SER A 306 7.32 -11.73 -9.87
CA SER A 306 6.85 -10.91 -11.00
C SER A 306 6.23 -11.74 -12.12
N ASP A 307 6.80 -12.93 -12.37
CA ASP A 307 6.37 -13.87 -13.41
C ASP A 307 6.13 -15.24 -12.75
N PRO A 308 5.01 -15.40 -12.05
CA PRO A 308 4.82 -16.56 -11.20
C PRO A 308 4.59 -17.83 -12.04
N LEU A 309 5.34 -18.88 -11.72
CA LEU A 309 5.12 -20.25 -12.16
C LEU A 309 4.80 -21.07 -10.91
N TRP A 310 3.90 -22.06 -10.99
CA TRP A 310 3.49 -22.79 -9.77
C TRP A 310 4.67 -23.44 -9.03
N LYS A 311 5.72 -23.86 -9.75
CA LYS A 311 6.93 -24.47 -9.17
C LYS A 311 7.83 -23.48 -8.42
N SER A 312 7.72 -22.19 -8.71
CA SER A 312 8.51 -21.13 -8.07
C SER A 312 7.64 -20.13 -7.32
N PHE A 313 6.34 -20.39 -7.23
CA PHE A 313 5.40 -19.48 -6.59
C PHE A 313 5.64 -19.44 -5.08
N TYR A 314 5.71 -18.22 -4.55
CA TYR A 314 5.81 -17.98 -3.13
C TYR A 314 5.05 -16.72 -2.75
N VAL A 315 4.76 -16.64 -1.45
CA VAL A 315 4.19 -15.46 -0.81
C VAL A 315 5.07 -15.12 0.37
N SER A 316 5.44 -13.87 0.52
CA SER A 316 6.19 -13.38 1.68
C SER A 316 5.77 -11.95 2.03
N ASN A 317 6.23 -11.49 3.18
CA ASN A 317 6.02 -10.14 3.68
C ASN A 317 7.34 -9.58 4.16
N ARG A 318 7.61 -8.30 3.86
CA ARG A 318 8.76 -7.60 4.45
C ARG A 318 8.57 -7.48 5.96
N PHE A 319 9.65 -7.65 6.73
CA PHE A 319 9.61 -7.53 8.18
C PHE A 319 9.23 -6.12 8.64
N SER A 320 9.67 -5.09 7.92
CA SER A 320 9.22 -3.70 8.14
C SER A 320 7.73 -3.46 7.87
N ASN A 321 7.02 -4.36 7.18
CA ASN A 321 5.58 -4.33 6.99
C ASN A 321 4.86 -5.09 8.14
N TYR A 322 5.24 -4.75 9.36
CA TYR A 322 5.01 -5.55 10.56
C TYR A 322 3.58 -5.51 11.11
N GLU A 323 2.74 -4.60 10.62
CA GLU A 323 1.31 -4.54 11.00
C GLU A 323 0.43 -5.29 10.00
N ALA A 324 1.02 -5.89 8.96
CA ALA A 324 0.27 -6.56 7.92
C ALA A 324 -0.61 -7.68 8.49
N GLU A 325 -1.90 -7.61 8.21
CA GLU A 325 -2.83 -8.71 8.43
C GLU A 325 -2.98 -9.45 7.11
N ILE A 326 -2.51 -10.71 7.07
CA ILE A 326 -2.43 -11.51 5.85
C ILE A 326 -3.27 -12.76 6.03
N PHE A 327 -4.20 -13.00 5.10
CA PHE A 327 -5.03 -14.19 5.06
C PHE A 327 -4.93 -14.83 3.69
N GLY A 328 -4.90 -16.15 3.63
CA GLY A 328 -4.82 -16.83 2.34
C GLY A 328 -5.44 -18.21 2.33
N TYR A 329 -5.62 -18.70 1.11
CA TYR A 329 -6.18 -19.99 0.78
C TYR A 329 -5.41 -20.56 -0.41
N SER A 330 -5.11 -21.85 -0.37
CA SER A 330 -4.50 -22.54 -1.50
C SER A 330 -5.06 -23.95 -1.62
N THR A 331 -5.38 -24.36 -2.84
CA THR A 331 -5.93 -25.69 -3.12
C THR A 331 -5.48 -26.21 -4.49
N GLU A 332 -5.66 -27.51 -4.68
CA GLU A 332 -5.78 -28.13 -6.00
C GLU A 332 -7.26 -28.11 -6.45
N LEU A 333 -7.49 -27.91 -7.74
CA LEU A 333 -8.81 -27.88 -8.38
C LEU A 333 -8.79 -28.79 -9.61
N ASP A 334 -9.74 -29.70 -9.72
CA ASP A 334 -9.96 -30.54 -10.90
C ASP A 334 -11.18 -29.99 -11.67
N VAL A 335 -10.99 -29.57 -12.92
CA VAL A 335 -12.02 -28.98 -13.77
C VAL A 335 -12.43 -30.00 -14.82
N SER A 336 -13.65 -30.50 -14.68
CA SER A 336 -14.31 -31.38 -15.65
C SER A 336 -15.73 -30.92 -16.01
N GLU A 337 -16.25 -29.93 -15.28
CA GLU A 337 -17.56 -29.30 -15.43
C GLU A 337 -17.52 -27.88 -14.84
N ASP A 338 -18.61 -27.11 -14.95
CA ASP A 338 -18.72 -25.83 -14.27
C ASP A 338 -18.63 -26.03 -12.75
N VAL A 339 -17.80 -25.24 -12.06
CA VAL A 339 -17.53 -25.38 -10.63
C VAL A 339 -17.88 -24.10 -9.87
N GLN A 340 -18.49 -24.25 -8.69
CA GLN A 340 -18.60 -23.18 -7.69
C GLN A 340 -17.83 -23.57 -6.44
N LEU A 341 -16.90 -22.71 -6.02
CA LEU A 341 -16.05 -22.93 -4.86
C LEU A 341 -16.22 -21.79 -3.85
N ASN A 342 -16.53 -22.14 -2.60
CA ASN A 342 -16.48 -21.19 -1.49
C ASN A 342 -15.07 -21.19 -0.91
N VAL A 343 -14.44 -20.02 -0.89
CA VAL A 343 -13.06 -19.80 -0.45
C VAL A 343 -13.10 -19.13 0.92
N GLU A 344 -12.66 -19.86 1.95
CA GLU A 344 -12.46 -19.32 3.30
C GLU A 344 -10.99 -18.97 3.49
N LEU A 345 -10.69 -17.67 3.67
CA LEU A 345 -9.32 -17.20 3.84
C LEU A 345 -8.85 -17.43 5.28
N MET A 346 -7.72 -18.13 5.44
CA MET A 346 -7.16 -18.45 6.74
C MET A 346 -6.01 -17.52 7.09
N ARG A 347 -5.89 -17.15 8.36
CA ARG A 347 -4.78 -16.31 8.86
C ARG A 347 -3.43 -16.93 8.53
N TRP A 348 -2.50 -16.13 8.00
CA TRP A 348 -1.13 -16.52 7.60
C TRP A 348 -0.02 -15.80 8.38
N TYR A 349 -0.36 -15.27 9.55
CA TYR A 349 0.57 -14.59 10.45
C TYR A 349 0.32 -14.98 11.91
N SER A 350 1.30 -14.67 12.75
CA SER A 350 1.22 -14.79 14.20
C SER A 350 1.59 -13.49 14.87
N GLN A 351 1.03 -13.21 16.04
CA GLN A 351 1.29 -11.97 16.75
C GLN A 351 2.46 -12.16 17.71
N ILE A 352 3.43 -11.24 17.62
CA ILE A 352 4.53 -11.11 18.58
C ILE A 352 4.25 -9.90 19.45
N LYS A 353 4.34 -10.11 20.76
CA LYS A 353 4.09 -9.10 21.76
C LYS A 353 5.24 -9.04 22.74
N PHE A 354 5.73 -7.84 23.02
CA PHE A 354 6.64 -7.59 24.13
C PHE A 354 5.90 -6.79 25.19
N GLU A 355 5.93 -7.25 26.43
CA GLU A 355 5.33 -6.59 27.58
C GLU A 355 6.42 -6.22 28.60
N PHE A 356 6.49 -4.94 28.94
CA PHE A 356 7.53 -4.41 29.81
C PHE A 356 7.00 -4.24 31.23
N SER A 357 7.75 -4.77 32.18
CA SER A 357 7.40 -4.82 33.62
C SER A 357 8.27 -3.89 34.47
N ASP A 358 8.99 -2.96 33.84
CA ASP A 358 9.90 -2.04 34.51
C ASP A 358 9.17 -1.29 35.64
N PRO A 359 9.72 -1.28 36.87
CA PRO A 359 9.09 -0.60 38.00
C PRO A 359 9.16 0.93 37.86
N ILE A 360 10.14 1.45 37.11
CA ILE A 360 10.31 2.87 36.80
C ILE A 360 9.61 3.18 35.47
N GLY A 361 9.14 4.42 35.31
CA GLY A 361 8.57 4.89 34.03
C GLY A 361 9.57 4.79 32.89
N LEU A 362 9.10 4.39 31.71
CA LEU A 362 9.89 4.19 30.49
C LEU A 362 9.97 5.47 29.62
N SER A 363 9.77 6.65 30.21
CA SER A 363 9.64 7.94 29.50
C SER A 363 10.87 8.37 28.70
N LYS A 364 12.06 7.86 29.07
CA LYS A 364 13.31 8.10 28.36
C LYS A 364 13.47 7.27 27.08
N VAL A 365 12.68 6.21 26.91
CA VAL A 365 12.72 5.40 25.69
C VAL A 365 11.98 6.17 24.61
N LYS A 366 12.68 6.51 23.53
CA LYS A 366 12.13 7.27 22.40
C LYS A 366 12.04 6.48 21.12
N ARG A 367 12.80 5.38 21.04
CA ARG A 367 12.80 4.52 19.86
C ARG A 367 13.16 3.10 20.22
N ILE A 368 12.49 2.15 19.59
CA ILE A 368 12.85 0.72 19.67
C ILE A 368 12.99 0.21 18.24
N ARG A 369 14.17 -0.33 17.93
CA ARG A 369 14.40 -1.05 16.69
C ARG A 369 14.37 -2.55 16.96
N VAL A 370 13.67 -3.28 16.10
CA VAL A 370 13.63 -4.75 16.12
C VAL A 370 14.21 -5.25 14.80
N SER A 371 15.20 -6.13 14.89
CA SER A 371 15.81 -6.83 13.75
C SER A 371 15.53 -8.33 13.84
N GLN A 372 15.31 -8.96 12.69
CA GLN A 372 15.30 -10.42 12.59
C GLN A 372 16.73 -10.97 12.62
N GLU A 373 16.95 -11.98 13.46
CA GLU A 373 18.21 -12.74 13.54
C GLU A 373 17.97 -14.20 13.11
N HIS A 374 16.98 -14.40 12.23
CA HIS A 374 16.65 -15.65 11.56
C HIS A 374 16.36 -15.37 10.09
N GLU A 375 16.35 -16.42 9.26
CA GLU A 375 16.00 -16.31 7.85
C GLU A 375 14.58 -15.74 7.67
N PRO A 376 14.34 -14.86 6.68
CA PRO A 376 13.01 -14.36 6.37
C PRO A 376 12.05 -15.51 6.05
N PHE A 377 10.80 -15.39 6.50
CA PHE A 377 9.79 -16.40 6.18
C PHE A 377 9.15 -16.16 4.82
N PHE A 378 8.88 -17.25 4.12
CA PHE A 378 8.09 -17.30 2.91
C PHE A 378 7.21 -18.55 2.96
N PHE A 379 6.17 -18.56 2.14
CA PHE A 379 5.28 -19.69 1.99
C PHE A 379 5.17 -20.07 0.52
N SER A 380 5.47 -21.32 0.20
CA SER A 380 5.22 -21.90 -1.12
C SER A 380 4.09 -22.93 -1.00
N PRO A 381 2.89 -22.64 -1.53
CA PRO A 381 1.74 -23.52 -1.38
C PRO A 381 1.85 -24.83 -2.15
N PHE A 382 2.68 -24.89 -3.20
CA PHE A 382 2.71 -26.01 -4.15
C PHE A 382 4.06 -26.75 -4.19
N VAL A 383 5.11 -26.21 -3.58
CA VAL A 383 6.45 -26.82 -3.53
C VAL A 383 7.01 -26.73 -2.11
N ALA A 384 6.94 -27.84 -1.37
CA ALA A 384 7.36 -27.88 0.04
C ALA A 384 8.84 -27.52 0.26
N ASP A 385 9.73 -27.96 -0.64
CA ASP A 385 11.19 -27.82 -0.50
C ASP A 385 11.77 -26.69 -1.37
N LEU A 386 10.97 -25.67 -1.68
CA LEU A 386 11.46 -24.51 -2.42
C LEU A 386 12.59 -23.83 -1.61
N SER A 387 13.70 -23.48 -2.27
CA SER A 387 14.76 -22.70 -1.63
C SER A 387 14.25 -21.29 -1.32
N ASN A 388 14.60 -20.74 -0.15
CA ASN A 388 14.12 -19.43 0.27
C ASN A 388 14.49 -18.35 -0.77
N PRO A 389 13.51 -17.76 -1.47
CA PRO A 389 13.77 -16.76 -2.49
C PRO A 389 13.86 -15.34 -1.91
N VAL A 390 13.60 -15.18 -0.61
CA VAL A 390 13.43 -13.88 0.03
C VAL A 390 14.75 -13.38 0.59
N LEU A 391 15.15 -12.20 0.13
CA LEU A 391 16.22 -11.41 0.72
C LEU A 391 15.58 -10.19 1.40
N ASP A 392 15.42 -10.27 2.71
CA ASP A 392 14.92 -9.17 3.53
C ASP A 392 15.88 -8.86 4.66
N GLN A 393 16.26 -7.58 4.76
CA GLN A 393 17.12 -7.03 5.80
C GLN A 393 16.47 -5.80 6.44
N THR A 394 15.16 -5.63 6.25
CA THR A 394 14.44 -4.51 6.84
C THR A 394 14.25 -4.71 8.33
N ASP A 395 14.26 -3.61 9.07
CA ASP A 395 14.00 -3.58 10.51
C ASP A 395 12.62 -2.97 10.78
N ILE A 396 12.05 -3.29 11.93
CA ILE A 396 10.94 -2.54 12.50
C ILE A 396 11.55 -1.39 13.31
N ASP A 397 11.24 -0.15 12.96
CA ASP A 397 11.68 1.04 13.71
C ASP A 397 10.45 1.73 14.31
N LEU A 398 10.31 1.64 15.63
CA LEU A 398 9.16 2.16 16.38
C LEU A 398 9.56 3.47 17.07
N GLY A 399 8.93 4.57 16.66
CA GLY A 399 8.92 5.81 17.45
C GLY A 399 8.08 5.63 18.71
N ILE A 400 8.64 5.99 19.87
CA ILE A 400 8.00 5.82 21.18
C ILE A 400 7.75 7.20 21.79
N ASP A 401 6.48 7.60 21.83
CA ASP A 401 6.08 8.86 22.46
C ASP A 401 6.04 8.71 23.99
N ASP A 402 5.32 7.69 24.48
CA ASP A 402 5.21 7.37 25.90
C ASP A 402 4.83 5.91 26.18
N LEU A 403 5.69 5.17 26.87
CA LEU A 403 5.42 3.81 27.37
C LEU A 403 4.85 3.80 28.80
N SER A 404 4.54 4.95 29.40
CA SER A 404 4.01 5.01 30.77
C SER A 404 2.58 4.45 30.87
N THR A 405 1.77 4.64 29.83
CA THR A 405 0.37 4.23 29.76
C THR A 405 0.18 2.83 29.19
N ASN A 406 1.02 2.44 28.23
CA ASN A 406 1.02 1.10 27.66
C ASN A 406 2.44 0.59 27.45
N LYS A 407 2.89 -0.27 28.37
CA LYS A 407 4.24 -0.84 28.38
C LYS A 407 4.34 -2.05 27.44
N GLN A 408 3.97 -1.88 26.17
CA GLN A 408 4.04 -2.99 25.22
C GLN A 408 4.37 -2.52 23.81
N ILE A 409 4.93 -3.42 23.01
CA ILE A 409 4.98 -3.32 21.56
C ILE A 409 4.42 -4.59 20.94
N VAL A 410 3.79 -4.47 19.78
CA VAL A 410 3.09 -5.56 19.09
C VAL A 410 3.43 -5.49 17.62
N PHE A 411 3.66 -6.65 17.01
CA PHE A 411 3.79 -6.79 15.57
C PHE A 411 3.36 -8.18 15.10
N HIS A 412 3.21 -8.34 13.79
CA HIS A 412 2.84 -9.59 13.13
C HIS A 412 4.05 -10.20 12.42
N GLN A 413 4.24 -11.50 12.63
CA GLN A 413 5.22 -12.31 11.92
C GLN A 413 4.48 -13.13 10.87
N PHE A 414 4.76 -12.88 9.59
CA PHE A 414 4.27 -13.72 8.49
C PHE A 414 4.85 -15.13 8.59
N LEU A 415 4.00 -16.14 8.35
CA LEU A 415 4.33 -17.56 8.39
C LEU A 415 3.63 -18.37 7.28
N GLY A 416 2.74 -17.78 6.49
CA GLY A 416 1.88 -18.56 5.58
C GLY A 416 0.97 -19.53 6.33
N SER A 417 0.63 -20.65 5.71
CA SER A 417 -0.12 -21.74 6.37
C SER A 417 0.78 -22.76 7.09
N LEU A 418 2.03 -22.40 7.42
CA LEU A 418 2.98 -23.30 8.07
C LEU A 418 2.53 -23.67 9.49
N ASN A 419 2.21 -24.95 9.69
CA ASN A 419 1.78 -25.48 10.99
C ASN A 419 2.95 -25.97 11.86
N ASP A 420 4.13 -26.13 11.28
CA ASP A 420 5.34 -26.55 12.01
C ASP A 420 5.91 -25.42 12.85
N LEU A 421 6.43 -25.76 14.03
CA LEU A 421 7.19 -24.83 14.86
C LEU A 421 8.49 -24.42 14.16
N LYS A 422 8.61 -23.14 13.86
CA LYS A 422 9.83 -22.50 13.34
C LYS A 422 10.55 -21.75 14.46
N ALA A 423 11.87 -21.83 14.47
CA ALA A 423 12.68 -21.03 15.37
C ALA A 423 12.61 -19.56 14.96
N ILE A 424 12.47 -18.67 15.93
CA ILE A 424 12.52 -17.22 15.75
C ILE A 424 13.50 -16.60 16.74
N SER A 425 14.08 -15.48 16.32
CA SER A 425 15.12 -14.74 17.03
C SER A 425 15.01 -13.26 16.68
N TYR A 426 14.85 -12.42 17.69
CA TYR A 426 14.74 -10.98 17.50
C TYR A 426 15.80 -10.26 18.33
N LYS A 427 16.53 -9.36 17.67
CA LYS A 427 17.40 -8.39 18.34
C LYS A 427 16.61 -7.10 18.54
N LEU A 428 16.58 -6.63 19.78
CA LEU A 428 15.96 -5.36 20.14
C LEU A 428 17.05 -4.37 20.55
N GLU A 429 17.02 -3.19 19.94
CA GLU A 429 17.87 -2.05 20.27
C GLU A 429 16.98 -0.91 20.76
N VAL A 430 17.23 -0.46 21.98
CA VAL A 430 16.42 0.53 22.68
C VAL A 430 17.21 1.82 22.76
N PHE A 431 16.62 2.92 22.33
CA PHE A 431 17.28 4.22 22.28
C PHE A 431 16.53 5.27 23.12
N ASP A 432 17.27 6.22 23.65
CA ASP A 432 16.73 7.55 23.95
C ASP A 432 16.68 8.39 22.66
N GLU A 433 16.66 9.72 22.76
CA GLU A 433 16.64 10.60 21.58
C GLU A 433 17.75 10.28 20.56
N ASN A 434 18.95 9.92 21.02
CA ASN A 434 20.10 9.69 20.14
C ASN A 434 21.05 8.58 20.57
N ASN A 435 20.96 8.08 21.81
CA ASN A 435 21.89 7.11 22.39
C ASN A 435 21.24 5.74 22.53
N LEU A 436 22.03 4.70 22.24
CA LEU A 436 21.67 3.32 22.54
C LEU A 436 21.67 3.12 24.06
N LEU A 437 20.50 2.80 24.62
CA LEU A 437 20.32 2.48 26.02
C LEU A 437 20.59 1.00 26.31
N ARG A 438 20.16 0.11 25.41
CA ARG A 438 20.29 -1.34 25.60
C ARG A 438 20.13 -2.10 24.29
N THR A 439 20.83 -3.22 24.18
CA THR A 439 20.60 -4.25 23.17
C THR A 439 20.41 -5.61 23.81
N PHE A 440 19.44 -6.39 23.34
CA PHE A 440 19.26 -7.78 23.76
C PHE A 440 18.63 -8.62 22.66
N ILE A 441 18.79 -9.94 22.76
CA ILE A 441 18.22 -10.91 21.83
C ILE A 441 17.25 -11.81 22.61
N VAL A 442 16.08 -12.05 22.02
CA VAL A 442 15.12 -13.04 22.50
C VAL A 442 14.91 -14.11 21.44
N ASN A 443 14.72 -15.35 21.89
CA ASN A 443 14.56 -16.51 21.02
C ASN A 443 13.33 -17.30 21.45
N SER A 444 12.62 -17.88 20.50
CA SER A 444 11.50 -18.78 20.76
C SER A 444 11.23 -19.67 19.55
N THR A 445 10.11 -20.38 19.59
CA THR A 445 9.51 -21.05 18.46
C THR A 445 8.10 -20.52 18.22
N LEU A 446 7.70 -20.50 16.96
CA LEU A 446 6.44 -19.97 16.48
C LEU A 446 5.85 -20.87 15.38
N LYS A 447 4.55 -21.09 15.38
CA LYS A 447 3.80 -21.66 14.24
C LYS A 447 2.69 -20.69 13.87
N ASN A 448 2.08 -20.85 12.71
CA ASN A 448 0.98 -20.00 12.27
C ASN A 448 -0.17 -19.96 13.29
N ASN A 449 -0.93 -18.86 13.29
CA ASN A 449 -2.09 -18.63 14.16
C ASN A 449 -1.81 -18.65 15.68
N MET A 450 -0.62 -18.23 16.11
CA MET A 450 -0.25 -18.15 17.53
C MET A 450 -0.04 -16.70 17.97
N GLN A 451 -0.22 -16.43 19.27
CA GLN A 451 0.34 -15.25 19.93
C GLN A 451 1.51 -15.64 20.81
N LEU A 452 2.65 -14.96 20.60
CA LEU A 452 3.86 -15.12 21.40
C LEU A 452 4.10 -13.86 22.22
N VAL A 453 4.22 -14.00 23.54
CA VAL A 453 4.44 -12.89 24.46
C VAL A 453 5.79 -13.05 25.16
N PHE A 454 6.65 -12.04 25.00
CA PHE A 454 7.87 -11.85 25.77
C PHE A 454 7.62 -10.84 26.88
N ARG A 455 7.64 -11.25 28.14
CA ARG A 455 7.39 -10.37 29.29
C ARG A 455 8.65 -10.20 30.14
N GLY A 456 9.12 -8.98 30.34
CA GLY A 456 10.36 -8.73 31.07
C GLY A 456 10.60 -7.26 31.40
N GLU A 457 11.73 -6.92 32.01
CA GLU A 457 12.13 -5.53 32.24
C GLU A 457 12.98 -5.03 31.05
N LEU A 458 12.53 -3.98 30.37
CA LEU A 458 13.14 -3.41 29.17
C LEU A 458 14.51 -2.76 29.44
N LEU A 459 14.68 -2.12 30.59
CA LEU A 459 15.89 -1.35 30.90
C LEU A 459 16.78 -1.97 31.98
N LYS A 460 16.41 -3.13 32.53
CA LYS A 460 17.22 -3.83 33.52
C LYS A 460 18.49 -4.38 32.88
N ASP A 461 19.65 -4.02 33.42
CA ASP A 461 20.92 -4.53 32.93
C ASP A 461 21.12 -6.00 33.36
N VAL A 462 20.63 -6.91 32.52
CA VAL A 462 20.76 -8.37 32.69
C VAL A 462 21.40 -8.94 31.43
N PRO A 463 22.30 -9.94 31.54
CA PRO A 463 22.84 -10.67 30.41
C PRO A 463 21.77 -11.20 29.45
N GLN A 464 22.10 -11.28 28.16
CA GLN A 464 21.20 -11.62 27.05
C GLN A 464 20.29 -12.84 27.35
N SER A 465 19.03 -12.76 26.90
CA SER A 465 17.95 -13.76 27.00
C SER A 465 17.34 -14.08 28.39
N GLN A 466 18.02 -13.84 29.51
CA GLN A 466 17.50 -14.25 30.84
C GLN A 466 16.45 -13.30 31.46
N GLY A 467 16.21 -12.15 30.84
CA GLY A 467 15.33 -11.11 31.38
C GLY A 467 13.85 -11.20 31.00
N PHE A 468 13.48 -12.09 30.08
CA PHE A 468 12.11 -12.16 29.54
C PHE A 468 11.52 -13.57 29.70
N ALA A 469 10.36 -13.66 30.35
CA ALA A 469 9.52 -14.84 30.35
C ALA A 469 8.77 -14.95 29.02
N ILE A 470 8.60 -16.17 28.51
CA ILE A 470 7.97 -16.44 27.21
C ILE A 470 6.65 -17.19 27.45
N THR A 471 5.56 -16.62 26.94
CA THR A 471 4.23 -17.26 26.95
C THR A 471 3.77 -17.47 25.51
N ARG A 472 3.21 -18.66 25.24
CA ARG A 472 2.66 -19.04 23.92
C ARG A 472 1.18 -19.29 24.06
N ASN A 473 0.36 -18.60 23.26
CA ASN A 473 -1.06 -18.87 23.13
C ASN A 473 -1.32 -19.47 21.74
N GLU A 474 -1.36 -20.81 21.68
CA GLU A 474 -1.53 -21.56 20.43
C GLU A 474 -2.96 -21.48 19.85
N ASN A 475 -3.95 -21.06 20.65
CA ASN A 475 -5.35 -20.96 20.25
C ASN A 475 -5.79 -19.49 20.15
N TRP A 476 -4.93 -18.64 19.60
CA TRP A 476 -5.16 -17.19 19.53
C TRP A 476 -6.39 -16.81 18.67
N GLY A 477 -7.04 -17.78 18.02
CA GLY A 477 -8.22 -17.56 17.18
C GLY A 477 -9.21 -18.73 17.12
N ASP A 478 -9.42 -19.51 18.19
CA ASP A 478 -10.57 -20.44 18.20
C ASP A 478 -11.88 -19.64 18.19
N ASN A 479 -12.59 -19.68 17.05
CA ASN A 479 -13.93 -19.13 16.81
C ASN A 479 -15.01 -19.81 17.69
N ARG A 480 -14.99 -19.59 19.01
CA ARG A 480 -16.12 -19.92 19.91
C ARG A 480 -16.36 -18.82 20.93
N GLU A 481 -17.44 -18.08 20.75
CA GLU A 481 -18.18 -17.53 21.88
C GLU A 481 -18.72 -18.71 22.69
N GLU A 482 -18.13 -19.01 23.85
CA GLU A 482 -18.88 -19.66 24.93
C GLU A 482 -19.52 -18.57 25.77
N ASN A 483 -20.86 -18.55 25.76
CA ASN A 483 -21.65 -17.72 26.66
C ASN A 483 -21.30 -18.05 28.12
N PHE A 484 -20.91 -17.03 28.90
CA PHE A 484 -21.06 -17.02 30.36
C PHE A 484 -21.72 -15.72 30.81
#